data_AF-A0A178ML01-F1
#
_entry.id   AF-A0A178ML01-F1
#
_cell.length_a   1.000
_cell.length_b   1.000
_cell.length_c   1.000
_cell.angle_alpha   90.00
_cell.angle_beta   90.00
_cell.angle_gamma   90.00
#
_symmetry.space_group_name_H-M   'P 1'
#
loop_
_entity.id
_entity.type
_entity.pdbx_description
1 polymer ?
#
loop_
_entity_poly.entity_id
_entity_poly.type
_entity_poly.pdbx_seq_one_letter_code
_entity_poly.pdbx_strand_id
1 'polypeptide(L)'
;MTAQWIGVIAATIWFVMFMLGHLAWVHLTGERRFALVLRNAFKLSLAGCALSITIYCGMGGGNASMLLWLTSMVIGPMIMACAFVLYIPFIFVIATSLSVETILMLDEAGGTLPRQALYDRFVSAEAVRARLEIMRGNGLFTLGEDGRYLATEKAFPPTRFFLAVKRMWNLGSGG
;
A
#
# COMPACT_ATOMS: atom_id res chain seq x y z
N MET A 1 -23.58 -19.36 13.47
CA MET A 1 -22.28 -18.65 13.37
C MET A 1 -21.69 -18.51 14.77
N THR A 2 -20.42 -18.88 14.98
CA THR A 2 -19.75 -18.63 16.26
C THR A 2 -19.37 -17.16 16.40
N ALA A 3 -19.13 -16.72 17.64
CA ALA A 3 -18.77 -15.35 18.00
C ALA A 3 -17.63 -14.74 17.20
N GLN A 4 -16.67 -15.60 16.88
CA GLN A 4 -15.43 -15.24 16.23
C GLN A 4 -15.69 -14.78 14.79
N TRP A 5 -16.60 -15.45 14.07
CA TRP A 5 -16.89 -15.13 12.67
C TRP A 5 -17.56 -13.77 12.48
N ILE A 6 -18.38 -13.32 13.43
CA ILE A 6 -19.01 -11.99 13.38
C ILE A 6 -17.93 -10.90 13.44
N GLY A 7 -17.00 -11.02 14.41
CA GLY A 7 -15.89 -10.08 14.54
C GLY A 7 -14.97 -10.07 13.32
N VAL A 8 -14.65 -11.25 12.77
CA VAL A 8 -13.83 -11.39 11.56
C VAL A 8 -14.49 -10.75 10.35
N ILE A 9 -15.76 -11.03 10.09
CA ILE A 9 -16.49 -10.48 8.93
C ILE A 9 -16.62 -8.96 9.06
N ALA A 10 -17.02 -8.47 10.24
CA ALA A 10 -17.13 -7.03 10.49
C ALA A 10 -15.79 -6.31 10.28
N ALA A 11 -14.70 -6.84 10.85
CA ALA A 11 -13.37 -6.27 10.67
C ALA A 11 -12.92 -6.30 9.21
N THR A 12 -13.20 -7.39 8.48
CA THR A 12 -12.83 -7.53 7.07
C THR A 12 -13.58 -6.52 6.20
N ILE A 13 -14.90 -6.40 6.36
CA ILE A 13 -15.72 -5.44 5.61
C ILE A 13 -15.24 -4.02 5.86
N TRP A 14 -15.06 -3.65 7.13
CA TRP A 14 -14.63 -2.31 7.50
C TRP A 14 -13.19 -2.01 7.05
N PHE A 15 -12.31 -3.00 7.05
CA PHE A 15 -10.95 -2.85 6.53
C PHE A 15 -10.93 -2.67 5.01
N VAL A 16 -11.76 -3.42 4.27
CA VAL A 16 -11.90 -3.25 2.81
C VAL A 16 -12.47 -1.87 2.49
N MET A 17 -13.52 -1.43 3.19
CA MET A 17 -14.08 -0.09 3.03
C MET A 17 -13.04 1.00 3.35
N PHE A 18 -12.29 0.84 4.43
CA PHE A 18 -11.18 1.71 4.80
C PHE A 18 -10.16 1.80 3.66
N MET A 19 -9.71 0.64 3.17
CA MET A 19 -8.69 0.55 2.12
C MET A 19 -9.16 1.24 0.84
N LEU A 20 -10.37 0.94 0.37
CA LEU A 20 -10.94 1.54 -0.85
C LEU A 20 -11.16 3.05 -0.67
N GLY A 21 -11.69 3.48 0.47
CA GLY A 21 -11.91 4.90 0.77
C GLY A 21 -10.59 5.67 0.87
N HIS A 22 -9.57 5.10 1.50
CA HIS A 22 -8.24 5.69 1.56
C HIS A 22 -7.59 5.80 0.17
N LEU A 23 -7.67 4.73 -0.64
CA LEU A 23 -7.16 4.75 -2.01
C LEU A 23 -7.87 5.80 -2.88
N ALA A 24 -9.20 5.86 -2.82
CA ALA A 24 -9.97 6.87 -3.55
C ALA A 24 -9.64 8.30 -3.09
N TRP A 25 -9.42 8.50 -1.79
CA TRP A 25 -9.08 9.82 -1.25
C TRP A 25 -7.69 10.28 -1.68
N VAL A 26 -6.68 9.40 -1.60
CA VAL A 26 -5.32 9.67 -2.05
C VAL A 26 -5.33 10.03 -3.54
N HIS A 27 -6.10 9.30 -4.34
CA HIS A 27 -6.27 9.57 -5.77
C HIS A 27 -6.85 10.96 -6.07
N LEU A 28 -7.74 11.48 -5.21
CA LEU A 28 -8.44 12.75 -5.46
C LEU A 28 -7.73 13.99 -4.91
N THR A 29 -6.96 13.88 -3.82
CA THR A 29 -6.54 15.06 -3.04
C THR A 29 -5.03 15.34 -3.02
N GLY A 30 -4.19 14.41 -3.48
CA GLY A 30 -2.74 14.58 -3.47
C GLY A 30 -2.14 14.56 -2.05
N GLU A 31 -0.86 14.21 -1.96
CA GLU A 31 -0.16 13.71 -0.76
C GLU A 31 -0.15 14.58 0.51
N ARG A 32 -0.59 15.84 0.43
CA ARG A 32 -0.35 16.89 1.43
C ARG A 32 -0.89 16.60 2.84
N ARG A 33 -1.74 15.59 3.03
CA ARG A 33 -2.33 15.22 4.34
C ARG A 33 -2.42 13.71 4.59
N PHE A 34 -1.57 12.91 3.94
CA PHE A 34 -1.60 11.44 4.01
C PHE A 34 -1.76 10.89 5.45
N ALA A 35 -0.89 11.32 6.38
CA ALA A 35 -0.91 10.82 7.75
C ALA A 35 -2.19 11.18 8.54
N LEU A 36 -2.75 12.38 8.32
CA LEU A 36 -3.97 12.81 9.01
C LEU A 36 -5.21 12.08 8.49
N VAL A 37 -5.30 11.91 7.17
CA VAL A 37 -6.39 11.17 6.52
C VAL A 37 -6.36 9.71 6.95
N LEU A 38 -5.18 9.07 6.88
CA LEU A 38 -4.99 7.68 7.27
C LEU A 38 -5.40 7.45 8.73
N ARG A 39 -4.98 8.33 9.65
CA ARG A 39 -5.34 8.27 11.06
C ARG A 39 -6.85 8.41 11.28
N ASN A 40 -7.48 9.37 10.62
CA ASN A 40 -8.91 9.63 10.81
C ASN A 40 -9.76 8.51 10.20
N ALA A 41 -9.37 8.01 9.01
CA ALA A 41 -10.02 6.88 8.37
C ALA A 41 -9.92 5.61 9.23
N PHE A 42 -8.74 5.32 9.80
CA PHE A 42 -8.58 4.21 10.74
C PHE A 42 -9.52 4.32 11.95
N LYS A 43 -9.57 5.49 12.59
CA LYS A 43 -10.47 5.74 13.73
C LYS A 43 -11.94 5.54 13.35
N LEU A 44 -12.35 6.06 12.18
CA LEU A 44 -13.71 5.93 11.68
C LEU A 44 -14.07 4.47 11.44
N SER A 45 -13.17 3.69 10.85
CA SER A 45 -13.41 2.28 10.55
C SER A 45 -13.39 1.40 11.80
N LEU A 46 -12.58 1.73 12.81
CA LEU A 46 -12.61 1.08 14.12
C LEU A 46 -13.95 1.34 14.83
N ALA A 47 -14.39 2.60 14.84
CA ALA A 47 -15.66 3.00 15.43
C ALA A 47 -16.84 2.33 14.69
N GLY A 48 -16.79 2.29 13.36
CA GLY A 48 -17.76 1.61 12.52
C GLY A 48 -17.84 0.11 12.81
N CYS A 49 -16.68 -0.56 12.95
CA CYS A 49 -16.61 -1.98 13.30
C CYS A 49 -17.26 -2.27 14.67
N ALA A 50 -16.90 -1.48 15.69
CA ALA A 50 -17.51 -1.60 17.02
C ALA A 50 -19.03 -1.33 16.98
N LEU A 51 -19.46 -0.31 16.25
CA LEU A 51 -20.88 0.00 16.09
C LEU A 51 -21.64 -1.14 15.40
N SER A 52 -21.11 -1.69 14.31
CA SER A 52 -21.72 -2.81 13.59
C SER A 52 -21.87 -4.06 14.46
N ILE A 53 -20.84 -4.41 15.24
CA ILE A 53 -20.90 -5.53 16.19
C ILE A 53 -21.96 -5.27 17.27
N THR A 54 -22.02 -4.04 17.81
CA THR A 54 -22.99 -3.66 18.86
C THR A 54 -24.42 -3.72 18.34
N ILE A 55 -24.69 -3.19 17.15
CA ILE A 55 -26.01 -3.24 16.51
C ILE A 55 -26.41 -4.69 16.22
N TYR A 56 -25.51 -5.48 15.63
CA TYR A 56 -25.79 -6.87 15.27
C TYR A 56 -26.10 -7.74 16.50
N CYS A 57 -25.30 -7.61 17.57
CA CYS A 57 -25.55 -8.31 18.82
C CYS A 57 -26.80 -7.79 19.55
N GLY A 58 -27.11 -6.50 19.46
CA GLY A 58 -28.28 -5.89 20.09
C GLY A 58 -29.61 -6.22 19.39
N MET A 59 -29.61 -6.33 18.05
CA MET A 59 -30.78 -6.71 17.27
C MET A 59 -31.10 -8.22 17.32
N GLY A 60 -30.14 -9.05 17.73
CA GLY A 60 -30.25 -10.51 17.78
C GLY A 60 -31.22 -11.08 18.84
N GLY A 61 -31.97 -10.24 19.56
CA GLY A 61 -33.04 -10.67 20.46
C GLY A 61 -32.59 -11.54 21.62
N GLY A 62 -32.22 -10.92 22.75
CA GLY A 62 -32.21 -11.53 24.09
C GLY A 62 -31.20 -12.65 24.41
N ASN A 63 -30.63 -13.34 23.41
CA ASN A 63 -29.80 -14.54 23.60
C ASN A 63 -28.38 -14.44 23.04
N ALA A 64 -27.97 -13.26 22.54
CA ALA A 64 -26.55 -13.01 22.31
C ALA A 64 -25.86 -12.99 23.69
N SER A 65 -25.21 -14.10 24.06
CA SER A 65 -24.52 -14.20 25.34
C SER A 65 -23.55 -13.01 25.48
N MET A 66 -23.46 -12.40 26.66
CA MET A 66 -22.51 -11.31 26.91
C MET A 66 -21.07 -11.68 26.45
N LEU A 67 -20.75 -12.97 26.54
CA LEU A 67 -19.52 -13.58 26.07
C LEU A 67 -19.34 -13.49 24.53
N LEU A 68 -20.42 -13.65 23.75
CA LEU A 68 -20.45 -13.47 22.29
C LEU A 68 -20.03 -12.04 21.92
N TRP A 69 -20.67 -11.05 22.54
CA TRP A 69 -20.39 -9.63 22.30
C TRP A 69 -18.96 -9.25 22.71
N LEU A 70 -18.52 -9.65 23.90
CA LEU A 70 -17.16 -9.39 24.39
C LEU A 70 -16.10 -9.97 23.47
N THR A 71 -16.29 -11.22 23.04
CA THR A 71 -15.33 -11.91 22.17
C THR A 71 -15.23 -11.22 20.81
N SER A 72 -16.36 -10.84 20.20
CA SER A 72 -16.35 -10.11 18.93
C SER A 72 -15.74 -8.70 19.06
N MET A 73 -15.98 -8.02 20.18
CA MET A 73 -15.41 -6.71 20.51
C MET A 73 -13.90 -6.70 20.69
N VAL A 74 -13.29 -7.82 21.08
CA VAL A 74 -11.83 -7.94 21.17
C VAL A 74 -11.24 -8.36 19.82
N ILE A 75 -11.82 -9.40 19.20
CA ILE A 75 -11.27 -9.99 17.97
C ILE A 75 -11.35 -9.03 16.79
N GLY A 76 -12.48 -8.34 16.59
CA GLY A 76 -12.67 -7.44 15.45
C GLY A 76 -11.62 -6.31 15.40
N PRO A 77 -11.51 -5.49 16.47
CA PRO A 77 -10.47 -4.46 16.59
C PRO A 77 -9.05 -5.00 16.49
N MET A 78 -8.76 -6.17 17.07
CA MET A 78 -7.42 -6.76 17.01
C MET A 78 -7.04 -7.14 15.57
N ILE A 79 -7.94 -7.79 14.83
CA ILE A 79 -7.73 -8.10 13.40
C ILE A 79 -7.52 -6.82 12.61
N MET A 80 -8.33 -5.79 12.88
CA MET A 80 -8.24 -4.51 12.19
C MET A 80 -6.91 -3.80 12.45
N ALA A 81 -6.42 -3.83 13.69
CA ALA A 81 -5.11 -3.28 14.04
C ALA A 81 -3.98 -4.06 13.34
N CYS A 82 -4.03 -5.39 13.34
CA CYS A 82 -3.05 -6.22 12.63
C CYS A 82 -3.02 -5.92 11.12
N ALA A 83 -4.19 -5.86 10.49
CA ALA A 83 -4.31 -5.54 9.07
C ALA A 83 -3.76 -4.14 8.77
N PHE A 84 -4.00 -3.17 9.64
CA PHE A 84 -3.49 -1.81 9.49
C PHE A 84 -1.96 -1.73 9.64
N VAL A 85 -1.38 -2.45 10.60
CA VAL A 85 0.08 -2.56 10.78
C VAL A 85 0.75 -3.14 9.53
N LEU A 86 0.10 -4.07 8.82
CA LEU A 86 0.60 -4.60 7.54
C LEU A 86 0.33 -3.66 6.37
N TYR A 87 -0.77 -2.92 6.41
CA TYR A 87 -1.19 -2.01 5.35
C TYR A 87 -0.25 -0.82 5.16
N ILE A 88 0.19 -0.18 6.27
CA ILE A 88 1.10 0.97 6.22
C ILE A 88 2.40 0.67 5.47
N PRO A 89 3.20 -0.34 5.84
CA PRO A 89 4.44 -0.64 5.15
C PRO A 89 4.18 -1.08 3.71
N PHE A 90 3.07 -1.76 3.42
CA PHE A 90 2.70 -2.11 2.05
C PHE A 90 2.47 -0.86 1.18
N ILE A 91 1.66 0.09 1.64
CA ILE A 91 1.44 1.35 0.92
C ILE A 91 2.72 2.17 0.82
N PHE A 92 3.49 2.24 1.90
CA PHE A 92 4.76 2.97 1.91
C PHE A 92 5.73 2.37 0.89
N VAL A 93 5.87 1.05 0.84
CA VAL A 93 6.70 0.36 -0.15
C VAL A 93 6.23 0.70 -1.56
N ILE A 94 4.93 0.72 -1.84
CA ILE A 94 4.45 1.03 -3.19
C ILE A 94 4.67 2.51 -3.54
N ALA A 95 4.34 3.43 -2.63
CA ALA A 95 4.51 4.86 -2.83
C ALA A 95 5.99 5.24 -3.00
N THR A 96 6.86 4.72 -2.14
CA THR A 96 8.30 5.02 -2.10
C THR A 96 9.17 4.04 -2.89
N SER A 97 8.58 3.19 -3.74
CA SER A 97 9.38 2.27 -4.55
C SER A 97 10.16 3.03 -5.62
N LEU A 98 11.33 3.51 -5.23
CA LEU A 98 12.38 4.06 -6.07
C LEU A 98 12.69 3.15 -7.27
N SER A 99 12.59 1.84 -7.08
CA SER A 99 12.79 0.85 -8.15
C SER A 99 11.70 0.93 -9.22
N VAL A 100 10.44 1.18 -8.84
CA VAL A 100 9.34 1.36 -9.79
C VAL A 100 9.48 2.68 -10.51
N GLU A 101 9.83 3.75 -9.78
CA GLU A 101 10.08 5.07 -10.37
C GLU A 101 11.25 5.06 -11.36
N THR A 102 12.36 4.40 -11.02
CA THR A 102 13.53 4.23 -11.90
C THR A 102 13.18 3.51 -13.19
N ILE A 103 12.38 2.43 -13.12
CA ILE A 103 12.00 1.67 -14.31
C ILE A 103 10.93 2.42 -15.12
N LEU A 104 10.04 3.16 -14.48
CA LEU A 104 9.05 4.01 -15.14
C LEU A 104 9.73 5.16 -15.91
N MET A 105 10.78 5.77 -15.34
CA MET A 105 11.64 6.70 -16.06
C MET A 105 12.34 6.03 -17.25
N LEU A 106 12.82 4.80 -17.08
CA LEU A 106 13.45 4.04 -18.16
C LEU A 106 12.45 3.72 -19.29
N ASP A 107 11.22 3.35 -18.95
CA ASP A 107 10.11 3.07 -19.90
C ASP A 107 9.71 4.34 -20.66
N GLU A 108 9.53 5.46 -19.96
CA GLU A 108 9.24 6.77 -20.57
C GLU A 108 10.37 7.26 -21.49
N ALA A 109 11.63 6.91 -21.19
CA ALA A 109 12.79 7.23 -22.02
C ALA A 109 13.09 6.19 -23.11
N GLY A 110 12.17 5.24 -23.38
CA GLY A 110 12.32 4.25 -24.45
C GLY A 110 13.36 3.17 -24.17
N GLY A 111 13.59 2.84 -22.90
CA GLY A 111 14.46 1.75 -22.45
C GLY A 111 15.93 2.16 -22.20
N THR A 112 16.28 3.44 -22.36
CA THR A 112 17.63 3.94 -22.09
C THR A 112 17.57 5.20 -21.25
N LEU A 113 18.32 5.24 -20.15
CA LEU A 113 18.37 6.44 -19.31
C LEU A 113 19.83 6.84 -19.00
N PRO A 114 20.22 8.11 -19.23
CA PRO A 114 21.53 8.59 -18.83
C PRO A 114 21.64 8.63 -17.30
N ARG A 115 22.81 8.22 -16.81
CA ARG A 115 23.10 8.10 -15.37
C ARG A 115 22.91 9.41 -14.59
N GLN A 116 23.17 10.57 -15.21
CA GLN A 116 22.93 11.89 -14.61
C GLN A 116 21.45 12.12 -14.26
N ALA A 117 20.52 11.71 -15.14
CA ALA A 117 19.09 11.97 -14.95
C ALA A 117 18.49 11.23 -13.73
N LEU A 118 19.10 10.11 -13.31
CA LEU A 118 18.72 9.42 -12.07
C LEU A 118 19.24 10.16 -10.84
N TYR A 119 20.44 10.71 -10.90
CA TYR A 119 21.03 11.40 -9.76
C TYR A 119 20.40 12.77 -9.52
N ASP A 120 19.98 13.48 -10.57
CA ASP A 120 19.36 14.80 -10.44
C ASP A 120 17.96 14.74 -9.82
N ARG A 121 17.26 13.59 -9.92
CA ARG A 121 15.89 13.44 -9.40
C ARG A 121 15.83 12.91 -7.97
N PHE A 122 16.89 12.27 -7.50
CA PHE A 122 16.91 11.63 -6.19
C PHE A 122 17.84 12.35 -5.21
N VAL A 123 17.33 12.60 -4.01
CA VAL A 123 17.99 13.42 -2.97
C VAL A 123 19.30 12.82 -2.45
N SER A 124 19.58 11.53 -2.68
CA SER A 124 20.83 10.88 -2.29
C SER A 124 21.41 10.02 -3.42
N ALA A 125 22.47 10.52 -4.05
CA ALA A 125 23.20 9.80 -5.10
C ALA A 125 23.81 8.47 -4.61
N GLU A 126 24.16 8.39 -3.33
CA GLU A 126 24.75 7.20 -2.71
C GLU A 126 23.72 6.08 -2.50
N ALA A 127 22.52 6.44 -2.02
CA ALA A 127 21.41 5.50 -1.87
C ALA A 127 20.94 4.94 -3.23
N VAL A 128 20.89 5.80 -4.25
CA VAL A 128 20.55 5.40 -5.63
C VAL A 128 21.59 4.45 -6.19
N ARG A 129 22.88 4.76 -5.99
CA ARG A 129 23.98 3.92 -6.48
C ARG A 129 23.95 2.52 -5.86
N ALA A 130 23.84 2.43 -4.53
CA ALA A 130 23.77 1.15 -3.83
C ALA A 130 22.58 0.30 -4.32
N ARG A 131 21.44 0.94 -4.60
CA ARG A 131 20.23 0.26 -5.04
C ARG A 131 20.31 -0.18 -6.51
N LEU A 132 20.90 0.64 -7.39
CA LEU A 132 21.19 0.25 -8.77
C LEU A 132 22.18 -0.92 -8.83
N GLU A 133 23.16 -0.97 -7.93
CA GLU A 133 24.08 -2.10 -7.81
C GLU A 133 23.36 -3.38 -7.37
N ILE A 134 22.42 -3.30 -6.42
CA ILE A 134 21.57 -4.43 -6.02
C ILE A 134 20.67 -4.88 -7.18
N MET A 135 20.04 -3.95 -7.90
CA MET A 135 19.16 -4.27 -9.04
C MET A 135 19.96 -4.88 -10.21
N ARG A 136 21.19 -4.42 -10.44
CA ARG A 136 22.14 -5.04 -11.36
C ARG A 136 22.53 -6.45 -10.90
N GLY A 137 22.82 -6.63 -9.60
CA GLY A 137 23.11 -7.94 -9.01
C GLY A 137 21.97 -8.94 -9.17
N ASN A 138 20.72 -8.46 -9.12
CA ASN A 138 19.52 -9.25 -9.36
C ASN A 138 19.18 -9.45 -10.85
N GLY A 139 20.00 -8.91 -11.75
CA GLY A 139 19.82 -9.04 -13.20
C GLY A 139 18.65 -8.25 -13.77
N LEU A 140 18.19 -7.19 -13.09
CA LEU A 140 17.11 -6.30 -13.55
C LEU A 140 17.64 -5.24 -14.54
N PHE A 141 18.93 -4.90 -14.47
CA PHE A 141 19.58 -3.96 -15.38
C PHE A 141 20.94 -4.47 -15.84
N THR A 142 21.32 -4.07 -17.05
CA THR A 142 22.69 -4.16 -17.56
C THR A 142 23.23 -2.75 -17.81
N LEU A 143 24.54 -2.59 -17.64
CA LEU A 143 25.24 -1.37 -18.02
C LEU A 143 25.69 -1.55 -19.47
N GLY A 144 25.15 -0.75 -20.39
CA GLY A 144 25.63 -0.70 -21.76
C GLY A 144 27.04 -0.10 -21.83
N GLU A 145 27.77 -0.39 -22.92
CA GLU A 145 29.13 0.11 -23.14
C GLU A 145 29.21 1.65 -23.11
N ASP A 146 28.11 2.32 -23.44
CA ASP A 146 27.97 3.79 -23.43
C ASP A 146 27.72 4.39 -22.03
N GLY A 147 27.79 3.58 -20.97
CA GLY A 147 27.52 4.03 -19.59
C GLY A 147 26.02 4.27 -19.29
N ARG A 148 25.13 3.81 -20.16
CA ARG A 148 23.66 3.87 -20.00
C ARG A 148 23.12 2.60 -19.34
N TYR A 149 22.08 2.74 -18.52
CA TYR A 149 21.36 1.58 -17.97
C TYR A 149 20.33 1.06 -18.97
N LEU A 150 20.35 -0.25 -19.20
CA LEU A 150 19.40 -0.98 -20.04
C LEU A 150 18.57 -1.92 -19.14
N ALA A 151 17.25 -1.88 -19.27
CA ALA A 151 16.38 -2.84 -18.59
C ALA A 151 16.46 -4.22 -19.26
N THR A 152 16.56 -5.28 -18.46
CA THR A 152 16.50 -6.67 -18.96
C THR A 152 15.04 -7.14 -19.03
N GLU A 153 14.76 -8.19 -19.82
CA GLU A 153 13.42 -8.79 -19.89
C GLU A 153 12.89 -9.24 -18.52
N LYS A 154 13.78 -9.63 -17.60
CA LYS A 154 13.45 -10.01 -16.21
C LYS A 154 12.88 -8.87 -15.38
N ALA A 155 13.17 -7.62 -15.74
CA ALA A 155 12.65 -6.47 -15.02
C ALA A 155 11.18 -6.20 -15.31
N PHE A 156 10.68 -6.56 -16.49
CA PHE A 156 9.34 -6.14 -16.91
C PHE A 156 8.17 -6.75 -16.11
N PRO A 157 8.14 -8.05 -15.73
CA PRO A 157 6.98 -8.62 -15.05
C PRO A 157 6.64 -7.98 -13.69
N PRO A 158 7.57 -7.87 -12.72
CA PRO A 158 7.26 -7.19 -11.45
C PRO A 158 6.97 -5.70 -11.68
N THR A 159 7.66 -5.06 -12.63
CA THR A 159 7.46 -3.65 -12.91
C THR A 159 6.10 -3.36 -13.51
N ARG A 160 5.58 -4.21 -14.41
CA ARG A 160 4.24 -4.07 -14.99
C ARG A 160 3.16 -4.11 -13.92
N PHE A 161 3.31 -4.97 -12.90
CA PHE A 161 2.40 -4.98 -11.76
C PHE A 161 2.43 -3.65 -11.00
N PHE A 162 3.61 -3.16 -10.63
CA PHE A 162 3.74 -1.89 -9.93
C PHE A 162 3.34 -0.67 -10.78
N LEU A 163 3.57 -0.70 -12.09
CA LEU A 163 3.13 0.31 -13.06
C LEU A 163 1.61 0.32 -13.16
N ALA A 164 0.97 -0.84 -13.24
CA ALA A 164 -0.49 -0.95 -13.25
C ALA A 164 -1.07 -0.39 -11.95
N VAL A 165 -0.44 -0.70 -10.81
CA VAL A 165 -0.83 -0.16 -9.50
C VAL A 165 -0.62 1.35 -9.41
N LYS A 166 0.54 1.88 -9.84
CA LYS A 166 0.81 3.33 -9.87
C LYS A 166 -0.15 4.07 -10.82
N ARG A 167 -0.40 3.55 -12.02
CA ARG A 167 -1.36 4.12 -12.98
C ARG A 167 -2.78 4.08 -12.44
N MET A 168 -3.18 2.98 -11.81
CA MET A 168 -4.47 2.87 -11.14
C MET A 168 -4.61 3.90 -10.00
N TRP A 169 -3.50 4.24 -9.34
CA TRP A 169 -3.49 5.21 -8.24
C TRP A 169 -3.19 6.64 -8.65
N ASN A 170 -2.84 6.91 -9.91
CA ASN A 170 -2.45 8.22 -10.43
C ASN A 170 -1.39 8.92 -9.55
N LEU A 171 -0.52 8.10 -8.97
CA LEU A 171 0.64 8.54 -8.21
C LEU A 171 1.66 9.07 -9.20
N GLY A 172 2.05 10.34 -9.05
CA GLY A 172 2.93 11.00 -9.99
C GLY A 172 4.31 10.33 -10.04
N SER A 173 5.16 10.76 -10.97
CA SER A 173 6.58 10.39 -11.04
C SER A 173 7.43 11.00 -9.91
N GLY A 174 6.85 11.16 -8.72
CA GLY A 174 7.51 11.70 -7.53
C GLY A 174 6.72 11.54 -6.22
N GLY A 175 5.64 10.75 -6.22
CA GLY A 175 4.74 10.63 -5.08
C GLY A 175 3.39 10.08 -5.50
#